data_AF-A0A952WWG6-F1
#
_entry.id   AF-A0A952WWG6-F1
#
_cell.length_a   1.000
_cell.length_b   1.000
_cell.length_c   1.000
_cell.angle_alpha   90.00
_cell.angle_beta   90.00
_cell.angle_gamma   90.00
#
_symmetry.space_group_name_H-M   'P 1'
#
loop_
_entity.id
_entity.type
_entity.pdbx_description
1 polymer ?
#
loop_
_entity_poly.entity_id
_entity_poly.type
_entity_poly.pdbx_seq_one_letter_code
_entity_poly.pdbx_strand_id
1 'polypeptide(L)'
;MTHRMMFAAAMIGMVCNAAMGGVFPSDPPAAPDQKERWIRVTEDSASGRVKLQVAARSYTRPGAGDGRVVWLASAVHVGDRSYYRALQQSLDAKDVVLYEGVKPPGAGRTEHDLGEGSDEHRAEATRKRLRFLGLAVKMHERATGRLPESLGDLTRPTDKGVMPDERIAPFVAASLVDAWGNAIEYTLLSGEGGVSGGAGGFDLVSLGADGQTGGEGAAADLLLSQQKAITADEIPNKSEGGIQQQLAGALGLVFQLDAMDHSKPNWRNSDLSMDQVSERIAGSGGDADDLFASLGGASAGARFAGALLKFIGASPMLSGIAKVMMVEMLGQADELLEVVPGGMGKLMDVIIKDRNEVVINDLVGVLEHEPDKKNIGIIYGAGHMPDLEERMAVLGFTENSVVWLTAIDVDLDRTGLPRSQINSMRAMLRDTVKEQARAMRRAEERRRR
;
A
#
# COMPACT_ATOMS: atom_id res chain seq x y z
N MET A 1 28.30 -66.63 -7.96
CA MET A 1 29.11 -65.52 -8.49
C MET A 1 28.14 -64.52 -9.10
N THR A 2 28.28 -63.23 -8.71
CA THR A 2 27.91 -62.01 -9.46
C THR A 2 26.49 -61.87 -10.03
N HIS A 3 25.77 -60.75 -10.01
CA HIS A 3 25.76 -59.44 -9.36
C HIS A 3 24.64 -58.69 -10.13
N ARG A 4 23.79 -57.92 -9.44
CA ARG A 4 23.23 -56.61 -9.87
C ARG A 4 23.05 -56.33 -11.37
N MET A 5 21.81 -56.10 -11.82
CA MET A 5 21.35 -54.86 -12.48
C MET A 5 19.91 -54.99 -13.00
N MET A 6 19.23 -53.83 -13.08
CA MET A 6 17.90 -53.59 -13.70
C MET A 6 16.64 -53.75 -12.82
N PHE A 7 16.59 -52.99 -11.73
CA PHE A 7 15.34 -52.36 -11.25
C PHE A 7 15.48 -50.85 -11.46
N ALA A 8 15.17 -50.36 -12.66
CA ALA A 8 15.11 -48.92 -12.96
C ALA A 8 14.36 -48.70 -14.29
N ALA A 9 13.02 -48.80 -14.28
CA ALA A 9 12.20 -48.43 -15.44
C ALA A 9 10.77 -47.93 -15.09
N ALA A 10 10.51 -47.49 -13.85
CA ALA A 10 9.16 -47.03 -13.46
C ALA A 10 9.13 -45.69 -12.68
N MET A 11 10.21 -44.89 -12.74
CA MET A 11 10.34 -43.62 -12.01
C MET A 11 10.90 -42.50 -12.91
N ILE A 12 10.39 -42.38 -14.13
CA ILE A 12 10.63 -41.22 -15.02
C ILE A 12 9.32 -40.94 -15.75
N GLY A 13 8.38 -40.32 -15.05
CA GLY A 13 7.07 -39.95 -15.60
C GLY A 13 6.24 -39.00 -14.73
N MET A 14 6.73 -38.61 -13.55
CA MET A 14 5.99 -37.79 -12.59
C MET A 14 6.87 -36.71 -11.95
N VAL A 15 7.59 -35.93 -12.75
CA VAL A 15 8.34 -34.74 -12.25
C VAL A 15 8.16 -33.48 -13.12
N CYS A 16 7.45 -33.53 -14.24
CA CYS A 16 7.39 -32.37 -15.16
C CYS A 16 6.08 -31.56 -15.18
N ASN A 17 5.25 -31.54 -14.12
CA ASN A 17 4.01 -30.73 -14.15
C ASN A 17 3.80 -29.76 -12.98
N ALA A 18 4.86 -29.36 -12.26
CA ALA A 18 4.74 -28.44 -11.12
C ALA A 18 5.30 -27.02 -11.39
N ALA A 19 5.46 -26.60 -12.65
CA ALA A 19 6.11 -25.33 -12.97
C ALA A 19 5.33 -24.39 -13.90
N MET A 20 4.09 -24.69 -14.29
CA MET A 20 3.30 -23.78 -15.13
C MET A 20 1.86 -23.61 -14.61
N GLY A 21 1.53 -22.38 -14.21
CA GLY A 21 0.17 -21.95 -13.86
C GLY A 21 -0.19 -22.19 -12.38
N GLY A 22 0.23 -21.30 -11.49
CA GLY A 22 -0.22 -21.28 -10.09
C GLY A 22 -1.69 -20.84 -9.99
N VAL A 23 -2.62 -21.73 -10.35
CA VAL A 23 -4.04 -21.61 -10.00
C VAL A 23 -4.17 -22.22 -8.61
N PHE A 24 -4.25 -21.38 -7.59
CA PHE A 24 -4.58 -21.87 -6.25
C PHE A 24 -5.96 -22.51 -6.27
N PRO A 25 -6.15 -23.68 -5.65
CA PRO A 25 -7.48 -24.25 -5.50
C PRO A 25 -8.37 -23.26 -4.75
N SER A 26 -9.52 -22.94 -5.34
CA SER A 26 -10.52 -22.05 -4.77
C SER A 26 -11.59 -22.86 -4.04
N ASP A 27 -11.95 -22.45 -2.84
CA ASP A 27 -13.05 -23.05 -2.09
C ASP A 27 -14.39 -22.37 -2.45
N PRO A 28 -15.52 -23.09 -2.35
CA PRO A 28 -16.84 -22.48 -2.42
C PRO A 28 -17.04 -21.47 -1.27
N PRO A 29 -17.93 -20.47 -1.43
CA PRO A 29 -18.14 -19.43 -0.42
C PRO A 29 -18.54 -20.02 0.93
N ALA A 30 -17.90 -19.54 2.01
CA ALA A 30 -18.21 -19.97 3.38
C ALA A 30 -19.45 -19.25 3.93
N ALA A 31 -20.21 -19.93 4.80
CA ALA A 31 -21.26 -19.29 5.60
C ALA A 31 -20.67 -18.18 6.51
N PRO A 32 -21.40 -17.09 6.81
CA PRO A 32 -20.82 -15.89 7.38
C PRO A 32 -20.51 -16.07 8.87
N ASP A 33 -19.33 -16.58 9.18
CA ASP A 33 -18.58 -16.09 10.34
C ASP A 33 -17.71 -14.92 9.85
N GLN A 34 -18.06 -13.71 10.30
CA GLN A 34 -17.35 -12.49 9.90
C GLN A 34 -15.92 -12.44 10.48
N LYS A 35 -15.65 -13.13 11.59
CA LYS A 35 -14.42 -12.93 12.38
C LYS A 35 -13.14 -13.45 11.75
N GLU A 36 -13.25 -14.37 10.80
CA GLU A 36 -12.11 -14.95 10.08
C GLU A 36 -12.30 -14.86 8.56
N ARG A 37 -13.04 -13.84 8.12
CA ARG A 37 -13.45 -13.71 6.71
C ARG A 37 -12.30 -13.26 5.81
N TRP A 38 -11.42 -12.39 6.30
CA TRP A 38 -10.35 -11.80 5.49
C TRP A 38 -8.95 -12.19 5.95
N ILE A 39 -8.79 -12.43 7.25
CA ILE A 39 -7.56 -12.87 7.88
C ILE A 39 -7.86 -13.99 8.86
N ARG A 40 -7.02 -15.01 8.90
CA ARG A 40 -7.16 -16.11 9.87
C ARG A 40 -5.82 -16.70 10.26
N VAL A 41 -5.78 -17.29 11.45
CA VAL A 41 -4.63 -18.06 11.91
C VAL A 41 -5.01 -19.54 11.89
N THR A 42 -4.31 -20.31 11.08
CA THR A 42 -4.48 -21.77 11.03
C THR A 42 -3.29 -22.46 11.66
N GLU A 43 -3.54 -23.55 12.38
CA GLU A 43 -2.51 -24.39 12.98
C GLU A 43 -2.56 -25.79 12.39
N ASP A 44 -1.41 -26.31 12.02
CA ASP A 44 -1.21 -27.72 11.72
C ASP A 44 -0.47 -28.35 12.91
N SER A 45 -1.23 -28.99 13.80
CA SER A 45 -0.69 -29.59 15.01
C SER A 45 0.29 -30.74 14.74
N ALA A 46 0.17 -31.42 13.59
CA ALA A 46 1.08 -32.50 13.22
C ALA A 46 2.45 -31.94 12.81
N SER A 47 2.46 -30.93 11.94
CA SER A 47 3.71 -30.29 11.51
C SER A 47 4.23 -29.25 12.50
N GLY A 48 3.44 -28.84 13.50
CA GLY A 48 3.81 -27.80 14.45
C GLY A 48 3.92 -26.43 13.79
N ARG A 49 3.13 -26.17 12.75
CA ARG A 49 3.19 -24.93 11.98
C ARG A 49 1.97 -24.06 12.26
N VAL A 50 2.22 -22.77 12.43
CA VAL A 50 1.18 -21.75 12.56
C VAL A 50 1.28 -20.83 11.37
N LYS A 51 0.15 -20.60 10.70
CA LYS A 51 0.09 -19.83 9.47
C LYS A 51 -0.91 -18.69 9.61
N LEU A 52 -0.48 -17.48 9.29
CA LEU A 52 -1.38 -16.39 8.98
C LEU A 52 -1.80 -16.53 7.52
N GLN A 53 -3.10 -16.66 7.28
CA GLN A 53 -3.67 -16.68 5.95
C GLN A 53 -4.53 -15.44 5.72
N VAL A 54 -4.48 -14.93 4.49
CA VAL A 54 -5.28 -13.80 4.02
C VAL A 54 -6.08 -14.21 2.80
N ALA A 55 -7.30 -13.70 2.68
CA ALA A 55 -8.23 -14.09 1.64
C ALA A 55 -8.12 -13.21 0.39
N ALA A 56 -8.20 -13.84 -0.78
CA ALA A 56 -8.60 -13.20 -2.02
C ALA A 56 -9.96 -13.77 -2.44
N ARG A 57 -10.97 -12.91 -2.56
CA ARG A 57 -12.35 -13.31 -2.88
C ARG A 57 -12.75 -12.80 -4.26
N SER A 58 -13.36 -13.66 -5.07
CA SER A 58 -13.90 -13.29 -6.36
C SER A 58 -15.39 -12.94 -6.24
N TYR A 59 -15.81 -11.95 -7.01
CA TYR A 59 -17.16 -11.44 -7.04
C TYR A 59 -17.63 -11.34 -8.49
N THR A 60 -18.88 -11.70 -8.71
CA THR A 60 -19.55 -11.60 -10.02
C THR A 60 -20.87 -10.88 -9.86
N ARG A 61 -21.45 -10.38 -10.96
CA ARG A 61 -22.77 -9.75 -10.97
C ARG A 61 -23.77 -10.67 -11.68
N PRO A 62 -24.53 -11.51 -10.96
CA PRO A 62 -25.51 -12.40 -11.56
C PRO A 62 -26.52 -11.62 -12.42
N GLY A 63 -26.82 -12.12 -13.62
CA GLY A 63 -27.80 -11.51 -14.51
C GLY A 63 -27.32 -10.31 -15.33
N ALA A 64 -26.11 -9.78 -15.08
CA ALA A 64 -25.57 -8.67 -15.88
C ALA A 64 -25.11 -9.08 -17.28
N GLY A 65 -24.74 -10.35 -17.48
CA GLY A 65 -24.28 -10.87 -18.77
C GLY A 65 -22.96 -10.28 -19.27
N ASP A 66 -22.26 -9.49 -18.44
CA ASP A 66 -21.02 -8.80 -18.80
C ASP A 66 -19.76 -9.67 -18.68
N GLY A 67 -19.90 -10.85 -18.04
CA GLY A 67 -18.82 -11.81 -17.79
C GLY A 67 -17.72 -11.28 -16.87
N ARG A 68 -17.98 -10.19 -16.12
CA ARG A 68 -16.96 -9.54 -15.31
C ARG A 68 -16.76 -10.26 -13.97
N VAL A 69 -15.50 -10.37 -13.56
CA VAL A 69 -15.07 -10.89 -12.27
C VAL A 69 -14.20 -9.85 -11.59
N VAL A 70 -14.57 -9.48 -10.37
CA VAL A 70 -13.79 -8.57 -9.51
C VAL A 70 -13.18 -9.39 -8.39
N TRP A 71 -11.87 -9.28 -8.20
CA TRP A 71 -11.14 -9.91 -7.10
C TRP A 71 -10.79 -8.88 -6.03
N LEU A 72 -11.34 -9.04 -4.83
CA LEU A 72 -10.84 -8.33 -3.64
C LEU A 72 -9.72 -9.15 -3.02
N ALA A 73 -8.48 -8.71 -3.18
CA ALA A 73 -7.28 -9.33 -2.62
C ALA A 73 -6.87 -8.60 -1.34
N SER A 74 -7.11 -9.24 -0.19
CA SER A 74 -6.64 -8.76 1.10
C SER A 74 -5.12 -8.86 1.20
N ALA A 75 -4.49 -7.83 1.77
CA ALA A 75 -3.06 -7.81 2.05
C ALA A 75 -2.75 -7.52 3.52
N VAL A 76 -1.60 -8.04 3.96
CA VAL A 76 -0.86 -7.55 5.12
C VAL A 76 0.41 -6.87 4.61
N HIS A 77 0.88 -5.84 5.30
CA HIS A 77 2.08 -5.09 4.87
C HIS A 77 3.40 -5.80 5.18
N VAL A 78 3.39 -6.84 6.01
CA VAL A 78 4.58 -7.64 6.34
C VAL A 78 4.25 -9.12 6.20
N GLY A 79 5.06 -9.84 5.44
CA GLY A 79 4.79 -11.23 5.07
C GLY A 79 6.01 -11.94 4.50
N ASP A 80 5.88 -13.25 4.26
CA ASP A 80 6.93 -14.04 3.62
C ASP A 80 7.10 -13.63 2.15
N ARG A 81 8.31 -13.73 1.61
CA ARG A 81 8.57 -13.33 0.22
C ARG A 81 7.80 -14.19 -0.80
N SER A 82 7.55 -15.46 -0.48
CA SER A 82 6.76 -16.37 -1.33
C SER A 82 5.31 -15.91 -1.47
N TYR A 83 4.74 -15.35 -0.41
CA TYR A 83 3.39 -14.78 -0.42
C TYR A 83 3.27 -13.65 -1.44
N TYR A 84 4.13 -12.63 -1.35
CA TYR A 84 4.08 -11.50 -2.28
C TYR A 84 4.36 -11.91 -3.73
N ARG A 85 5.23 -12.90 -3.96
CA ARG A 85 5.47 -13.44 -5.30
C ARG A 85 4.19 -14.06 -5.89
N ALA A 86 3.48 -14.85 -5.10
CA ALA A 86 2.23 -15.48 -5.52
C ALA A 86 1.13 -14.43 -5.75
N LEU A 87 1.01 -13.45 -4.85
CA LEU A 87 0.04 -12.37 -4.97
C LEU A 87 0.31 -11.50 -6.21
N GLN A 88 1.56 -11.10 -6.43
CA GLN A 88 2.00 -10.37 -7.62
C GLN A 88 1.64 -11.14 -8.89
N GLN A 89 2.01 -12.43 -8.97
CA GLN A 89 1.71 -13.25 -10.15
C GLN A 89 0.21 -13.33 -10.44
N SER A 90 -0.62 -13.45 -9.39
CA SER A 90 -2.08 -13.49 -9.54
C SER A 90 -2.63 -12.14 -10.02
N LEU A 91 -2.15 -11.03 -9.46
CA LEU A 91 -2.63 -9.69 -9.80
C LEU A 91 -2.14 -9.22 -11.17
N ASP A 92 -0.91 -9.54 -11.56
CA ASP A 92 -0.36 -9.23 -12.88
C ASP A 92 -1.18 -9.83 -14.03
N ALA A 93 -1.82 -10.97 -13.79
CA ALA A 93 -2.67 -11.65 -14.75
C ALA A 93 -4.07 -11.03 -14.90
N LYS A 94 -4.38 -9.97 -14.15
CA LYS A 94 -5.64 -9.23 -14.24
C LYS A 94 -5.56 -8.19 -15.35
N ASP A 95 -6.70 -7.90 -15.98
CA ASP A 95 -6.78 -6.89 -17.05
C ASP A 95 -6.47 -5.49 -16.51
N VAL A 96 -6.82 -5.25 -15.25
CA VAL A 96 -6.50 -4.05 -14.47
C VAL A 96 -6.45 -4.40 -12.98
N VAL A 97 -5.54 -3.76 -12.25
CA VAL A 97 -5.39 -3.85 -10.80
C VAL A 97 -5.52 -2.46 -10.19
N LEU A 98 -6.52 -2.25 -9.35
CA LEU A 98 -6.68 -1.05 -8.54
C LEU A 98 -6.02 -1.31 -7.18
N TYR A 99 -5.07 -0.48 -6.77
CA TYR A 99 -4.28 -0.75 -5.57
C TYR A 99 -4.20 0.41 -4.59
N GLU A 100 -4.09 0.04 -3.31
CA GLU A 100 -3.83 0.93 -2.19
C GLU A 100 -2.40 1.47 -2.20
N GLY A 101 -2.22 2.75 -1.89
CA GLY A 101 -0.91 3.35 -1.68
C GLY A 101 -1.04 4.85 -1.67
N VAL A 102 -1.05 5.44 -0.47
CA VAL A 102 -1.26 6.88 -0.31
C VAL A 102 -0.20 7.63 -1.13
N LYS A 103 -0.67 8.43 -2.09
CA LYS A 103 0.19 9.11 -3.06
C LYS A 103 1.03 10.19 -2.34
N PRO A 104 2.22 10.54 -2.85
CA PRO A 104 2.95 11.70 -2.35
C PRO A 104 2.07 12.96 -2.31
N PRO A 105 2.33 13.91 -1.39
CA PRO A 105 1.61 15.18 -1.37
C PRO A 105 1.60 15.84 -2.75
N GLY A 106 0.43 16.28 -3.22
CA GLY A 106 0.28 16.92 -4.53
C GLY A 106 0.24 15.99 -5.74
N ALA A 107 0.40 14.67 -5.58
CA ALA A 107 0.24 13.69 -6.65
C ALA A 107 -1.21 13.17 -6.80
N GLY A 108 -2.18 13.76 -6.09
CA GLY A 108 -3.59 13.40 -6.14
C GLY A 108 -4.25 13.63 -7.52
N ARG A 109 -5.29 12.85 -7.81
CA ARG A 109 -6.20 13.10 -8.96
C ARG A 109 -7.15 14.24 -8.60
N THR A 110 -7.46 15.07 -9.59
CA THR A 110 -8.44 16.16 -9.51
C THR A 110 -9.89 15.67 -9.36
N GLU A 111 -10.19 14.45 -9.81
CA GLU A 111 -11.56 13.88 -9.80
C GLU A 111 -12.07 13.52 -8.39
N HIS A 112 -11.15 13.29 -7.44
CA HIS A 112 -11.48 12.94 -6.04
C HIS A 112 -11.26 14.12 -5.08
N ASP A 113 -10.96 15.30 -5.63
CA ASP A 113 -11.01 16.56 -4.89
C ASP A 113 -12.49 16.89 -4.62
N LEU A 114 -12.80 17.28 -3.39
CA LEU A 114 -14.16 17.45 -2.90
C LEU A 114 -14.92 18.54 -3.69
N GLY A 115 -15.70 18.10 -4.69
CA GLY A 115 -16.67 18.91 -5.45
C GLY A 115 -16.30 19.09 -6.92
N GLU A 116 -17.31 19.18 -7.80
CA GLU A 116 -17.13 19.59 -9.21
C GLU A 116 -16.23 20.84 -9.25
N GLY A 117 -14.96 20.63 -9.62
CA GLY A 117 -13.87 21.51 -9.22
C GLY A 117 -14.03 22.92 -9.77
N SER A 118 -14.28 23.88 -8.87
CA SER A 118 -14.07 25.28 -9.17
C SER A 118 -12.63 25.49 -9.66
N ASP A 119 -12.40 26.50 -10.49
CA ASP A 119 -11.05 26.81 -10.95
C ASP A 119 -10.09 27.16 -9.80
N GLU A 120 -10.62 27.57 -8.65
CA GLU A 120 -9.84 27.78 -7.43
C GLU A 120 -9.26 26.47 -6.87
N HIS A 121 -10.06 25.41 -6.79
CA HIS A 121 -9.57 24.09 -6.37
C HIS A 121 -8.55 23.53 -7.37
N ARG A 122 -8.79 23.72 -8.68
CA ARG A 122 -7.84 23.33 -9.74
C ARG A 122 -6.51 24.08 -9.60
N ALA A 123 -6.56 25.38 -9.30
CA ALA A 123 -5.36 26.16 -9.05
C ALA A 123 -4.60 25.68 -7.81
N GLU A 124 -5.30 25.36 -6.71
CA GLU A 124 -4.67 24.82 -5.51
C GLU A 124 -4.02 23.45 -5.75
N ALA A 125 -4.74 22.52 -6.39
CA ALA A 125 -4.21 21.20 -6.77
C ALA A 125 -2.97 21.35 -7.67
N THR A 126 -3.00 22.29 -8.62
CA THR A 126 -1.86 22.59 -9.50
C THR A 126 -0.66 23.13 -8.73
N ARG A 127 -0.85 24.03 -7.75
CA ARG A 127 0.27 24.50 -6.89
C ARG A 127 0.92 23.34 -6.14
N LYS A 128 0.13 22.41 -5.59
CA LYS A 128 0.63 21.22 -4.90
C LYS A 128 1.40 20.30 -5.87
N ARG A 129 0.92 20.13 -7.11
CA ARG A 129 1.63 19.39 -8.19
C ARG A 129 2.97 20.02 -8.55
N LEU A 130 3.02 21.33 -8.73
CA LEU A 130 4.27 22.05 -9.00
C LEU A 130 5.29 21.83 -7.88
N ARG A 131 4.85 21.86 -6.61
CA ARG A 131 5.72 21.56 -5.47
C ARG A 131 6.23 20.12 -5.48
N PHE A 132 5.36 19.15 -5.77
CA PHE A 132 5.73 17.74 -5.88
C PHE A 132 6.77 17.50 -6.98
N LEU A 133 6.55 18.04 -8.18
CA LEU A 133 7.51 17.98 -9.28
C LEU A 133 8.82 18.68 -8.93
N GLY A 134 8.76 19.82 -8.25
CA GLY A 134 9.96 20.52 -7.77
C GLY A 134 10.80 19.67 -6.80
N LEU A 135 10.15 18.94 -5.89
CA LEU A 135 10.82 17.97 -5.03
C LEU A 135 11.45 16.83 -5.84
N ALA A 136 10.75 16.30 -6.85
CA ALA A 136 11.28 15.26 -7.73
C ALA A 136 12.51 15.73 -8.52
N VAL A 137 12.51 16.98 -9.02
CA VAL A 137 13.68 17.61 -9.65
C VAL A 137 14.85 17.70 -8.67
N LYS A 138 14.61 18.17 -7.44
CA LYS A 138 15.65 18.25 -6.39
C LYS A 138 16.18 16.89 -5.96
N MET A 139 15.33 15.86 -5.92
CA MET A 139 15.75 14.48 -5.68
C MET A 139 16.66 13.96 -6.80
N HIS A 140 16.31 14.24 -8.07
CA HIS A 140 17.14 13.90 -9.22
C HIS A 140 18.49 14.63 -9.19
N GLU A 141 18.49 15.94 -8.92
CA GLU A 141 19.70 16.77 -8.77
C GLU A 141 20.62 16.21 -7.71
N ARG A 142 20.08 15.86 -6.55
CA ARG A 142 20.86 15.28 -5.45
C ARG A 142 21.46 13.92 -5.81
N ALA A 143 20.75 13.11 -6.57
CA ALA A 143 21.19 11.74 -6.88
C ALA A 143 22.17 11.68 -8.06
N THR A 144 22.03 12.56 -9.04
CA THR A 144 22.85 12.56 -10.26
C THR A 144 23.91 13.67 -10.26
N GLY A 145 23.81 14.64 -9.35
CA GLY A 145 24.64 15.84 -9.30
C GLY A 145 24.26 16.90 -10.34
N ARG A 146 23.20 16.71 -11.13
CA ARG A 146 22.76 17.62 -12.21
C ARG A 146 21.24 17.74 -12.27
N LEU A 147 20.74 18.88 -12.72
CA LEU A 147 19.32 19.03 -13.05
C LEU A 147 18.93 18.12 -14.23
N PRO A 148 17.67 17.63 -14.28
CA PRO A 148 17.16 16.89 -15.42
C PRO A 148 17.12 17.78 -16.66
N GLU A 149 17.29 17.21 -17.86
CA GLU A 149 17.16 17.98 -19.11
C GLU A 149 15.69 18.27 -19.43
N SER A 150 14.80 17.36 -19.02
CA SER A 150 13.34 17.50 -19.13
C SER A 150 12.63 16.83 -17.96
N LEU A 151 11.38 17.20 -17.68
CA LEU A 151 10.56 16.47 -16.70
C LEU A 151 10.33 15.01 -17.09
N GLY A 152 10.42 14.68 -18.38
CA GLY A 152 10.36 13.29 -18.85
C GLY A 152 11.46 12.42 -18.27
N ASP A 153 12.63 12.97 -17.96
CA ASP A 153 13.75 12.22 -17.36
C ASP A 153 13.45 11.79 -15.92
N LEU A 154 12.47 12.42 -15.26
CA LEU A 154 12.03 12.05 -13.92
C LEU A 154 11.09 10.82 -13.91
N THR A 155 10.61 10.40 -15.08
CA THR A 155 9.70 9.24 -15.24
C THR A 155 10.43 7.95 -15.57
N ARG A 156 11.74 8.03 -15.86
CA ARG A 156 12.56 6.87 -16.21
C ARG A 156 13.29 6.39 -14.96
N PRO A 157 13.31 5.07 -14.68
CA PRO A 157 14.18 4.52 -13.66
C PRO A 157 15.63 4.92 -13.98
N THR A 158 16.30 5.61 -13.07
CA THR A 158 17.76 5.65 -13.07
C THR A 158 18.27 4.29 -12.57
N ASP A 159 19.51 3.93 -12.87
CA ASP A 159 20.08 2.61 -12.49
C ASP A 159 19.72 2.23 -11.05
N LYS A 160 19.37 0.95 -10.81
CA LYS A 160 18.92 0.43 -9.51
C LYS A 160 19.65 1.07 -8.34
N GLY A 161 18.97 1.96 -7.62
CA GLY A 161 19.50 2.61 -6.43
C GLY A 161 19.67 4.12 -6.55
N VAL A 162 19.70 4.68 -7.76
CA VAL A 162 19.70 6.13 -8.04
C VAL A 162 18.23 6.62 -8.09
N MET A 163 17.97 7.86 -7.67
CA MET A 163 16.63 8.48 -7.68
C MET A 163 16.35 9.17 -9.05
N PRO A 164 15.09 9.43 -9.45
CA PRO A 164 13.84 9.25 -8.70
C PRO A 164 13.48 7.78 -8.51
N ASP A 165 13.01 7.43 -7.32
CA ASP A 165 12.54 6.10 -6.96
C ASP A 165 11.57 5.56 -8.02
N GLU A 166 11.76 4.31 -8.49
CA GLU A 166 10.79 3.63 -9.37
C GLU A 166 9.35 3.74 -8.82
N ARG A 167 9.21 3.86 -7.49
CA ARG A 167 7.94 4.04 -6.79
C ARG A 167 7.23 5.37 -7.06
N ILE A 168 7.97 6.45 -7.35
CA ILE A 168 7.37 7.77 -7.59
C ILE A 168 7.22 8.13 -9.07
N ALA A 169 7.92 7.42 -9.97
CA ALA A 169 7.88 7.69 -11.40
C ALA A 169 6.45 7.69 -12.00
N PRO A 170 5.52 6.78 -11.63
CA PRO A 170 4.14 6.85 -12.11
C PRO A 170 3.39 8.11 -11.65
N PHE A 171 3.66 8.57 -10.43
CA PHE A 171 3.06 9.79 -9.89
C PHE A 171 3.63 11.03 -10.56
N VAL A 172 4.94 11.06 -10.80
CA VAL A 172 5.59 12.13 -11.57
C VAL A 172 4.97 12.22 -12.97
N ALA A 173 4.83 11.08 -13.66
CA ALA A 173 4.23 11.02 -14.99
C ALA A 173 2.79 11.56 -15.00
N ALA A 174 1.98 11.20 -14.00
CA ALA A 174 0.62 11.71 -13.86
C ALA A 174 0.55 13.22 -13.52
N SER A 175 1.60 13.77 -12.90
CA SER A 175 1.69 15.19 -12.52
C SER A 175 2.30 16.09 -13.59
N LEU A 176 2.68 15.56 -14.77
CA LEU A 176 3.22 16.36 -15.88
C LEU A 176 2.19 17.29 -16.54
N VAL A 177 0.92 17.16 -16.17
CA VAL A 177 -0.16 18.06 -16.56
C VAL A 177 -0.78 18.71 -15.33
N ASP A 178 -1.25 19.94 -15.47
CA ASP A 178 -1.99 20.64 -14.43
C ASP A 178 -3.42 20.10 -14.27
N ALA A 179 -4.20 20.76 -13.40
CA ALA A 179 -5.57 20.37 -13.11
C ALA A 179 -6.58 20.67 -14.24
N TRP A 180 -6.18 21.46 -15.25
CA TRP A 180 -6.97 21.73 -16.46
C TRP A 180 -6.55 20.85 -17.64
N GLY A 181 -5.49 20.05 -17.47
CA GLY A 181 -4.96 19.13 -18.48
C GLY A 181 -3.88 19.74 -19.37
N ASN A 182 -3.41 20.95 -19.08
CA ASN A 182 -2.33 21.60 -19.81
C ASN A 182 -0.98 21.06 -19.32
N ALA A 183 0.01 20.97 -20.20
CA ALA A 183 1.35 20.49 -19.84
C ALA A 183 2.06 21.48 -18.90
N ILE A 184 2.76 20.96 -17.90
CA ILE A 184 3.63 21.75 -17.03
C ILE A 184 4.90 22.12 -17.78
N GLU A 185 5.23 23.40 -17.83
CA GLU A 185 6.46 23.89 -18.43
C GLU A 185 7.63 23.81 -17.45
N TYR A 186 8.81 23.41 -17.95
CA TYR A 186 10.05 23.33 -17.19
C TYR A 186 11.09 24.22 -17.82
N THR A 187 11.60 25.19 -17.04
CA THR A 187 12.60 26.14 -17.52
C THR A 187 13.85 26.07 -16.66
N LEU A 188 15.01 25.90 -17.29
CA LEU A 188 16.31 26.04 -16.64
C LEU A 188 16.66 27.52 -16.51
N LEU A 189 16.90 27.98 -15.29
CA LEU A 189 17.29 29.36 -15.01
C LEU A 189 18.81 29.47 -15.19
N SER A 190 19.23 30.33 -16.12
CA SER A 190 20.63 30.67 -16.30
C SER A 190 21.13 31.39 -15.05
N GLY A 191 22.23 30.92 -14.45
CA GLY A 191 22.86 31.64 -13.34
C GLY A 191 23.26 33.04 -13.78
N GLU A 192 22.91 34.07 -13.00
CA GLU A 192 23.47 35.41 -13.21
C GLU A 192 24.99 35.35 -13.07
N GLY A 193 25.70 35.57 -14.18
CA GLY A 193 27.16 35.67 -14.23
C GLY A 193 27.82 34.46 -14.88
N GLY A 194 28.29 34.64 -16.11
CA GLY A 194 29.02 33.65 -16.92
C GLY A 194 30.33 33.18 -16.32
N VAL A 195 30.26 32.35 -15.29
CA VAL A 195 31.35 31.49 -14.82
C VAL A 195 30.87 30.05 -14.97
N SER A 196 31.49 29.33 -15.90
CA SER A 196 31.29 27.89 -16.12
C SER A 196 31.50 27.13 -14.82
N GLY A 197 30.41 26.65 -14.19
CA GLY A 197 30.47 25.73 -13.05
C GLY A 197 29.46 25.94 -11.90
N GLY A 198 28.63 27.00 -11.91
CA GLY A 198 27.57 27.19 -10.90
C GLY A 198 26.25 26.53 -11.33
N ALA A 199 25.62 25.74 -10.45
CA ALA A 199 24.34 25.08 -10.72
C ALA A 199 23.26 26.13 -11.05
N GLY A 200 22.79 26.14 -12.30
CA GLY A 200 21.62 26.92 -12.70
C GLY A 200 20.39 26.51 -11.87
N GLY A 201 19.43 27.42 -11.72
CA GLY A 201 18.15 27.12 -11.07
C GLY A 201 17.18 26.44 -12.03
N PHE A 202 15.95 26.20 -11.58
CA PHE A 202 14.84 25.83 -12.45
C PHE A 202 13.56 26.48 -11.96
N ASP A 203 12.56 26.57 -12.84
CA ASP A 203 11.18 26.88 -12.47
C ASP A 203 10.21 25.92 -13.16
N LEU A 204 9.03 25.79 -12.57
CA LEU A 204 7.91 25.01 -13.11
C LEU A 204 6.69 25.93 -13.24
N VAL A 205 6.04 25.89 -14.40
CA VAL A 205 4.93 26.79 -14.72
C VAL A 205 3.73 26.00 -15.23
N SER A 206 2.54 26.31 -14.72
CA SER A 206 1.25 25.99 -15.36
C SER A 206 0.69 27.29 -15.93
N LEU A 207 0.20 27.24 -17.17
CA LEU A 207 -0.38 28.38 -17.89
C LEU A 207 -1.88 28.61 -17.55
N GLY A 208 -2.33 28.09 -16.41
CA GLY A 208 -3.72 28.22 -15.97
C GLY A 208 -4.74 27.59 -16.92
N ALA A 209 -6.01 28.00 -16.78
CA ALA A 209 -7.15 27.43 -17.48
C ALA A 209 -7.18 27.72 -18.99
N ASP A 210 -6.57 28.82 -19.45
CA ASP A 210 -6.59 29.23 -20.86
C ASP A 210 -5.37 28.73 -21.65
N GLY A 211 -4.38 28.15 -20.96
CA GLY A 211 -3.20 27.56 -21.56
C GLY A 211 -2.29 28.60 -22.23
N GLN A 212 -2.35 29.86 -21.80
CA GLN A 212 -1.58 30.96 -22.38
C GLN A 212 -0.81 31.71 -21.31
N THR A 213 0.38 32.20 -21.65
CA THR A 213 1.18 33.03 -20.74
C THR A 213 0.41 34.30 -20.33
N GLY A 214 0.34 34.55 -19.03
CA GLY A 214 -0.31 35.70 -18.43
C GLY A 214 -1.63 35.34 -17.74
N GLY A 215 -2.67 36.15 -17.98
CA GLY A 215 -4.01 35.91 -17.45
C GLY A 215 -4.25 36.39 -16.02
N GLU A 216 -5.52 36.33 -15.61
CA GLU A 216 -5.99 36.64 -14.26
C GLU A 216 -6.98 35.55 -13.79
N GLY A 217 -7.13 35.40 -12.48
CA GLY A 217 -8.04 34.40 -11.90
C GLY A 217 -7.64 32.98 -12.31
N ALA A 218 -8.57 32.24 -12.91
CA ALA A 218 -8.35 30.87 -13.38
C ALA A 218 -7.28 30.76 -14.50
N ALA A 219 -7.12 31.82 -15.29
CA ALA A 219 -6.14 31.90 -16.37
C ALA A 219 -4.75 32.35 -15.90
N ALA A 220 -4.58 32.71 -14.63
CA ALA A 220 -3.30 33.21 -14.15
C ALA A 220 -2.24 32.09 -14.13
N ASP A 221 -1.06 32.39 -14.67
CA ASP A 221 0.11 31.53 -14.58
C ASP A 221 0.44 31.18 -13.11
N LEU A 222 0.69 29.90 -12.85
CA LEU A 222 1.08 29.38 -11.55
C LEU A 222 2.54 28.92 -11.59
N LEU A 223 3.40 29.55 -10.79
CA LEU A 223 4.83 29.29 -10.78
C LEU A 223 5.27 28.61 -9.47
N LEU A 224 6.21 27.68 -9.54
CA LEU A 224 6.85 27.11 -8.36
C LEU A 224 7.65 28.18 -7.60
N SER A 225 8.33 29.08 -8.31
CA SER A 225 9.12 30.17 -7.73
C SER A 225 8.33 31.15 -6.86
N GLN A 226 7.02 31.26 -7.06
CA GLN A 226 6.12 32.08 -6.23
C GLN A 226 5.73 31.38 -4.92
N GLN A 227 6.02 30.09 -4.78
CA GLN A 227 5.74 29.33 -3.56
C GLN A 227 6.91 29.43 -2.56
N LYS A 228 6.69 28.95 -1.35
CA LYS A 228 7.77 28.80 -0.37
C LYS A 228 8.87 27.91 -0.95
N ALA A 229 10.11 28.39 -0.93
CA ALA A 229 11.26 27.64 -1.43
C ALA A 229 11.34 26.24 -0.81
N ILE A 230 11.67 25.24 -1.63
CA ILE A 230 11.91 23.86 -1.17
C ILE A 230 13.21 23.84 -0.38
N THR A 231 13.14 23.42 0.88
CA THR A 231 14.29 23.33 1.76
C THR A 231 14.95 21.96 1.70
N ALA A 232 16.21 21.85 2.13
CA ALA A 232 16.95 20.59 2.10
C ALA A 232 16.32 19.49 2.98
N ASP A 233 15.65 19.89 4.07
CA ASP A 233 14.99 18.96 5.00
C ASP A 233 13.72 18.33 4.39
N GLU A 234 13.12 18.97 3.39
CA GLU A 234 11.95 18.45 2.68
C GLU A 234 12.33 17.41 1.63
N ILE A 235 13.59 17.33 1.22
CA ILE A 235 14.07 16.37 0.24
C ILE A 235 14.25 15.01 0.94
N PRO A 236 13.43 13.98 0.62
CA PRO A 236 13.47 12.72 1.34
C PRO A 236 14.86 12.07 1.38
N ASN A 237 15.34 11.73 2.57
CA ASN A 237 16.61 11.02 2.78
C ASN A 237 16.40 9.50 2.73
N LYS A 238 17.09 8.80 1.83
CA LYS A 238 16.97 7.34 1.65
C LYS A 238 17.58 6.49 2.80
N SER A 239 18.21 7.08 3.83
CA SER A 239 19.24 6.35 4.57
C SER A 239 18.77 5.32 5.60
N GLU A 240 17.51 5.32 6.03
CA GLU A 240 17.02 4.29 6.95
C GLU A 240 15.61 3.87 6.54
N GLY A 241 15.43 2.59 6.18
CA GLY A 241 14.10 2.03 6.03
C GLY A 241 13.28 2.30 7.30
N GLY A 242 12.01 2.66 7.12
CA GLY A 242 11.09 2.96 8.21
C GLY A 242 10.98 1.79 9.20
N ILE A 243 10.43 2.07 10.38
CA ILE A 243 10.34 1.08 11.47
C ILE A 243 9.65 -0.23 11.04
N GLN A 244 8.70 -0.15 10.09
CA GLN A 244 8.00 -1.31 9.51
C GLN A 244 8.96 -2.24 8.74
N GLN A 245 9.91 -1.67 7.97
CA GLN A 245 10.90 -2.44 7.21
C GLN A 245 11.94 -3.08 8.15
N GLN A 246 12.33 -2.35 9.19
CA GLN A 246 13.23 -2.89 10.23
C GLN A 246 12.57 -4.04 11.00
N LEU A 247 11.29 -3.90 11.35
CA LEU A 247 10.49 -4.95 11.97
C LEU A 247 10.40 -6.18 11.05
N ALA A 248 10.07 -5.99 9.77
CA ALA A 248 10.01 -7.08 8.81
C ALA A 248 11.35 -7.85 8.75
N GLY A 249 12.46 -7.12 8.61
CA GLY A 249 13.80 -7.71 8.59
C GLY A 249 14.14 -8.50 9.87
N ALA A 250 13.81 -7.95 11.04
CA ALA A 250 14.04 -8.62 12.33
C ALA A 250 13.27 -9.94 12.48
N LEU A 251 12.14 -10.08 11.79
CA LEU A 251 11.29 -11.28 11.82
C LEU A 251 11.56 -12.25 10.65
N GLY A 252 12.55 -11.95 9.80
CA GLY A 252 12.82 -12.70 8.58
C GLY A 252 11.72 -12.60 7.53
N LEU A 253 10.95 -11.51 7.56
CA LEU A 253 9.85 -11.17 6.66
C LEU A 253 10.28 -10.05 5.69
N VAL A 254 9.42 -9.73 4.73
CA VAL A 254 9.60 -8.57 3.85
C VAL A 254 8.40 -7.62 3.94
N PHE A 255 8.66 -6.35 3.67
CA PHE A 255 7.64 -5.32 3.59
C PHE A 255 7.00 -5.30 2.19
N GLN A 256 5.69 -5.13 2.12
CA GLN A 256 4.90 -5.22 0.88
C GLN A 256 5.44 -4.32 -0.23
N LEU A 257 5.70 -3.04 0.06
CA LEU A 257 6.14 -2.07 -0.95
C LEU A 257 7.55 -2.35 -1.49
N ASP A 258 8.36 -3.13 -0.77
CA ASP A 258 9.69 -3.56 -1.24
C ASP A 258 9.63 -4.89 -2.01
N ALA A 259 8.55 -5.65 -1.84
CA ALA A 259 8.38 -6.99 -2.38
C ALA A 259 7.49 -7.05 -3.63
N MET A 260 6.61 -6.05 -3.82
CA MET A 260 5.67 -5.96 -4.93
C MET A 260 6.02 -4.81 -5.87
N ASP A 261 5.90 -5.09 -7.16
CA ASP A 261 6.08 -4.14 -8.25
C ASP A 261 4.72 -3.62 -8.71
N HIS A 262 4.49 -2.32 -8.47
CA HIS A 262 3.27 -1.61 -8.82
C HIS A 262 3.44 -0.74 -10.08
N SER A 263 4.60 -0.80 -10.74
CA SER A 263 4.93 0.07 -11.89
C SER A 263 4.35 -0.42 -13.23
N LYS A 264 3.67 -1.56 -13.23
CA LYS A 264 3.18 -2.20 -14.45
C LYS A 264 2.00 -1.45 -15.06
N PRO A 265 1.83 -1.47 -16.40
CA PRO A 265 0.81 -0.66 -17.08
C PRO A 265 -0.64 -0.94 -16.67
N ASN A 266 -0.93 -2.16 -16.21
CA ASN A 266 -2.26 -2.56 -15.75
C ASN A 266 -2.51 -2.24 -14.27
N TRP A 267 -1.54 -1.69 -13.54
CA TRP A 267 -1.70 -1.29 -12.13
C TRP A 267 -2.03 0.20 -12.05
N ARG A 268 -3.10 0.53 -11.31
CA ARG A 268 -3.62 1.88 -11.15
C ARG A 268 -3.78 2.18 -9.67
N ASN A 269 -3.14 3.25 -9.21
CA ASN A 269 -3.27 3.68 -7.83
C ASN A 269 -4.62 4.35 -7.62
N SER A 270 -5.47 3.72 -6.80
CA SER A 270 -6.84 4.15 -6.55
C SER A 270 -7.03 4.66 -5.12
N ASP A 271 -6.02 5.38 -4.62
CA ASP A 271 -5.98 5.89 -3.25
C ASP A 271 -5.81 7.41 -3.20
N LEU A 272 -5.96 8.00 -2.01
CA LEU A 272 -5.76 9.41 -1.74
C LEU A 272 -4.28 9.79 -1.72
N SER A 273 -3.96 11.07 -1.89
CA SER A 273 -2.63 11.61 -1.55
C SER A 273 -2.51 11.93 -0.06
N MET A 274 -1.27 12.04 0.45
CA MET A 274 -1.00 12.30 1.87
C MET A 274 -1.68 13.57 2.38
N ASP A 275 -1.68 14.64 1.58
CA ASP A 275 -2.36 15.90 1.89
C ASP A 275 -3.88 15.75 1.95
N GLN A 276 -4.48 14.99 1.02
CA GLN A 276 -5.91 14.69 1.03
C GLN A 276 -6.32 13.82 2.24
N VAL A 277 -5.43 12.92 2.69
CA VAL A 277 -5.63 12.15 3.92
C VAL A 277 -5.56 13.10 5.13
N SER A 278 -4.52 13.93 5.24
CA SER A 278 -4.37 14.91 6.33
C SER A 278 -5.58 15.85 6.44
N GLU A 279 -6.08 16.34 5.32
CA GLU A 279 -7.23 17.25 5.28
C GLU A 279 -8.52 16.59 5.80
N ARG A 280 -8.81 15.36 5.37
CA ARG A 280 -9.98 14.61 5.86
C ARG A 280 -9.86 14.27 7.35
N ILE A 281 -8.64 14.00 7.82
CA ILE A 281 -8.36 13.77 9.25
C ILE A 281 -8.63 15.04 10.07
N ALA A 282 -8.10 16.18 9.62
CA ALA A 282 -8.32 17.48 10.26
C ALA A 282 -9.81 17.85 10.28
N GLY A 283 -10.52 17.64 9.16
CA GLY A 283 -11.96 17.87 9.04
C GLY A 283 -12.80 16.99 9.98
N SER A 284 -12.28 15.82 10.38
CA SER A 284 -12.92 14.91 11.34
C SER A 284 -12.56 15.19 12.80
N GLY A 285 -11.78 16.26 13.06
CA GLY A 285 -11.34 16.68 14.39
C GLY A 285 -10.13 15.90 14.93
N GLY A 286 -9.37 15.21 14.07
CA GLY A 286 -8.12 14.55 14.41
C GLY A 286 -6.90 15.43 14.10
N ASP A 287 -5.78 15.14 14.75
CA ASP A 287 -4.49 15.80 14.48
C ASP A 287 -3.65 14.91 13.55
N ALA A 288 -3.53 15.33 12.28
CA ALA A 288 -2.77 14.59 11.27
C ALA A 288 -1.26 14.65 11.52
N ASP A 289 -0.75 15.79 12.01
CA ASP A 289 0.68 16.01 12.23
C ASP A 289 1.20 15.11 13.35
N ASP A 290 0.44 14.97 14.43
CA ASP A 290 0.76 14.02 15.52
C ASP A 290 0.76 12.56 15.04
N LEU A 291 -0.19 12.17 14.19
CA LEU A 291 -0.25 10.84 13.61
C LEU A 291 1.00 10.55 12.76
N PHE A 292 1.33 11.42 11.80
CA PHE A 292 2.48 11.23 10.92
C PHE A 292 3.81 11.33 11.68
N ALA A 293 3.93 12.22 12.66
CA ALA A 293 5.11 12.33 13.51
C ALA A 293 5.36 11.05 14.32
N SER A 294 4.30 10.41 14.81
CA SER A 294 4.41 9.12 15.52
C SER A 294 4.90 7.98 14.61
N LEU A 295 4.60 8.04 13.31
CA LEU A 295 4.97 7.03 12.30
C LEU A 295 6.33 7.30 11.64
N GLY A 296 6.80 8.55 11.63
CA GLY A 296 7.97 9.03 10.89
C GLY A 296 9.35 8.62 11.43
N GLY A 297 9.43 7.92 12.57
CA GLY A 297 10.64 7.19 12.97
C GLY A 297 11.89 8.01 13.35
N ALA A 298 11.83 9.35 13.41
CA ALA A 298 12.99 10.21 13.67
C ALA A 298 13.29 10.46 15.17
N SER A 299 12.51 9.89 16.09
CA SER A 299 12.62 10.15 17.53
C SER A 299 13.71 9.30 18.21
N ALA A 300 14.21 9.75 19.38
CA ALA A 300 15.11 8.95 20.22
C ALA A 300 14.51 7.58 20.59
N GLY A 301 13.19 7.53 20.77
CA GLY A 301 12.45 6.29 20.99
C GLY A 301 12.49 5.35 19.79
N ALA A 302 12.38 5.88 18.57
CA ALA A 302 12.48 5.08 17.34
C ALA A 302 13.89 4.47 17.15
N ARG A 303 14.95 5.22 17.50
CA ARG A 303 16.33 4.70 17.48
C ARG A 303 16.52 3.55 18.49
N PHE A 304 15.97 3.69 19.69
CA PHE A 304 15.98 2.62 20.70
C PHE A 304 15.19 1.40 20.24
N ALA A 305 13.99 1.59 19.69
CA ALA A 305 13.18 0.51 19.12
C ALA A 305 13.93 -0.21 17.98
N GLY A 306 14.59 0.53 17.09
CA GLY A 306 15.44 -0.03 16.05
C GLY A 306 16.59 -0.88 16.59
N ALA A 307 17.24 -0.45 17.69
CA ALA A 307 18.29 -1.23 18.35
C ALA A 307 17.73 -2.54 18.95
N LEU A 308 16.56 -2.48 19.61
CA LEU A 308 15.88 -3.66 20.13
C LEU A 308 15.49 -4.64 19.01
N LEU A 309 14.96 -4.14 17.89
CA LEU A 309 14.62 -4.98 16.74
C LEU A 309 15.84 -5.65 16.13
N LYS A 310 16.98 -4.96 16.04
CA LYS A 310 18.26 -5.56 15.61
C LYS A 310 18.69 -6.69 16.54
N PHE A 311 18.53 -6.52 17.85
CA PHE A 311 18.81 -7.56 18.84
C PHE A 311 17.88 -8.77 18.69
N ILE A 312 16.58 -8.55 18.50
CA ILE A 312 15.60 -9.62 18.23
C ILE A 312 15.98 -10.38 16.96
N GLY A 313 16.28 -9.65 15.87
CA GLY A 313 16.67 -10.25 14.59
C GLY A 313 18.01 -10.99 14.62
N ALA A 314 18.90 -10.67 15.56
CA ALA A 314 20.17 -11.38 15.73
C ALA A 314 20.01 -12.76 16.40
N SER A 315 18.85 -13.03 17.04
CA SER A 315 18.57 -14.30 17.70
C SER A 315 17.43 -15.04 17.00
N PRO A 316 17.68 -16.22 16.39
CA PRO A 316 16.63 -17.02 15.75
C PRO A 316 15.46 -17.37 16.69
N MET A 317 15.77 -17.64 17.96
CA MET A 317 14.77 -17.91 19.00
C MET A 317 13.88 -16.69 19.25
N LEU A 318 14.46 -15.50 19.48
CA LEU A 318 13.67 -14.29 19.77
C LEU A 318 12.87 -13.85 18.55
N SER A 319 13.47 -13.89 17.36
CA SER A 319 12.80 -13.62 16.10
C SER A 319 11.63 -14.58 15.88
N GLY A 320 11.81 -15.87 16.12
CA GLY A 320 10.75 -16.88 16.02
C GLY A 320 9.60 -16.61 16.99
N ILE A 321 9.89 -16.33 18.26
CA ILE A 321 8.87 -16.01 19.28
C ILE A 321 8.11 -14.73 18.87
N ALA A 322 8.83 -13.68 18.48
CA ALA A 322 8.22 -12.42 18.07
C ALA A 322 7.35 -12.60 16.80
N LYS A 323 7.78 -13.45 15.86
CA LYS A 323 7.01 -13.80 14.66
C LYS A 323 5.70 -14.51 15.01
N VAL A 324 5.73 -15.46 15.96
CA VAL A 324 4.51 -16.12 16.47
C VAL A 324 3.56 -15.10 17.12
N MET A 325 4.08 -14.23 17.99
CA MET A 325 3.27 -13.19 18.65
C MET A 325 2.62 -12.24 17.63
N MET A 326 3.37 -11.83 16.60
CA MET A 326 2.85 -10.99 15.53
C MET A 326 1.74 -11.68 14.73
N VAL A 327 1.89 -12.97 14.42
CA VAL A 327 0.84 -13.75 13.73
C VAL A 327 -0.45 -13.78 14.55
N GLU A 328 -0.37 -14.02 15.86
CA GLU A 328 -1.54 -13.98 16.74
C GLU A 328 -2.17 -12.58 16.80
N MET A 329 -1.35 -11.53 16.92
CA MET A 329 -1.84 -10.15 16.95
C MET A 329 -2.56 -9.76 15.65
N LEU A 330 -1.97 -10.07 14.49
CA LEU A 330 -2.59 -9.80 13.19
C LEU A 330 -3.88 -10.60 12.99
N GLY A 331 -3.92 -11.85 13.46
CA GLY A 331 -5.12 -12.67 13.45
C GLY A 331 -6.25 -12.16 14.33
N GLN A 332 -6.01 -11.16 15.19
CA GLN A 332 -7.02 -10.51 16.02
C GLN A 332 -7.22 -9.02 15.65
N ALA A 333 -6.65 -8.57 14.53
CA ALA A 333 -6.67 -7.16 14.15
C ALA A 333 -8.09 -6.59 14.01
N ASP A 334 -9.01 -7.35 13.42
CA ASP A 334 -10.41 -6.92 13.24
C ASP A 334 -11.10 -6.66 14.59
N GLU A 335 -10.88 -7.54 15.59
CA GLU A 335 -11.45 -7.36 16.93
C GLU A 335 -10.85 -6.14 17.67
N LEU A 336 -9.59 -5.80 17.38
CA LEU A 336 -8.94 -4.60 17.93
C LEU A 336 -9.43 -3.32 17.24
N LEU A 337 -9.64 -3.35 15.92
CA LEU A 337 -10.11 -2.19 15.15
C LEU A 337 -11.57 -1.84 15.49
N GLU A 338 -12.43 -2.83 15.70
CA GLU A 338 -13.84 -2.62 16.08
C GLU A 338 -14.04 -1.86 17.39
N VAL A 339 -13.07 -1.93 18.31
CA VAL A 339 -13.22 -1.45 19.69
C VAL A 339 -12.49 -0.16 19.97
N VAL A 340 -11.89 0.48 18.95
CA VAL A 340 -11.16 1.74 19.07
C VAL A 340 -12.16 2.89 19.31
N PRO A 341 -12.23 3.47 20.52
CA PRO A 341 -13.25 4.45 20.85
C PRO A 341 -12.82 5.90 20.53
N GLY A 342 -13.79 6.80 20.42
CA GLY A 342 -13.57 8.25 20.40
C GLY A 342 -12.97 8.78 19.09
N GLY A 343 -12.12 9.81 19.18
CA GLY A 343 -11.52 10.47 18.01
C GLY A 343 -10.68 9.54 17.12
N MET A 344 -10.07 8.51 17.72
CA MET A 344 -9.29 7.51 16.98
C MET A 344 -10.16 6.58 16.13
N GLY A 345 -11.39 6.28 16.56
CA GLY A 345 -12.36 5.52 15.76
C GLY A 345 -12.84 6.30 14.55
N LYS A 346 -13.13 7.61 14.72
CA LYS A 346 -13.47 8.51 13.60
C LYS A 346 -12.32 8.66 12.59
N LEU A 347 -11.09 8.72 13.10
CA LEU A 347 -9.88 8.73 12.27
C LEU A 347 -9.74 7.42 11.46
N MET A 348 -10.02 6.27 12.07
CA MET A 348 -10.05 4.98 11.35
C MET A 348 -11.16 4.92 10.30
N ASP A 349 -12.33 5.48 10.59
CA ASP A 349 -13.41 5.60 9.61
C ASP A 349 -12.97 6.40 8.37
N VAL A 350 -12.30 7.55 8.55
CA VAL A 350 -11.73 8.33 7.42
C VAL A 350 -10.68 7.52 6.66
N ILE A 351 -9.78 6.84 7.38
CA ILE A 351 -8.70 6.06 6.79
C ILE A 351 -9.23 4.85 6.01
N ILE A 352 -10.39 4.31 6.37
CA ILE A 352 -10.97 3.15 5.69
C ILE A 352 -12.02 3.58 4.67
N LYS A 353 -13.09 4.24 5.10
CA LYS A 353 -14.29 4.49 4.28
C LYS A 353 -14.02 5.48 3.16
N ASP A 354 -13.34 6.58 3.44
CA ASP A 354 -13.10 7.61 2.41
C ASP A 354 -12.10 7.10 1.36
N ARG A 355 -11.10 6.33 1.79
CA ARG A 355 -10.13 5.68 0.88
C ARG A 355 -10.79 4.56 0.06
N ASN A 356 -11.72 3.82 0.66
CA ASN A 356 -12.50 2.80 -0.05
C ASN A 356 -13.45 3.41 -1.08
N GLU A 357 -14.00 4.59 -0.82
CA GLU A 357 -14.85 5.28 -1.79
C GLU A 357 -14.11 5.60 -3.09
N VAL A 358 -12.85 6.05 -2.99
CA VAL A 358 -12.01 6.32 -4.17
C VAL A 358 -11.86 5.10 -5.07
N VAL A 359 -11.51 3.94 -4.50
CA VAL A 359 -11.34 2.71 -5.30
C VAL A 359 -12.66 2.18 -5.85
N ILE A 360 -13.77 2.39 -5.14
CA ILE A 360 -15.10 2.03 -5.64
C ILE A 360 -15.50 2.93 -6.81
N ASN A 361 -15.24 4.24 -6.74
CA ASN A 361 -15.48 5.16 -7.84
C ASN A 361 -14.61 4.83 -9.06
N ASP A 362 -13.33 4.53 -8.86
CA ASP A 362 -12.43 4.07 -9.92
C ASP A 362 -12.91 2.73 -10.53
N LEU A 363 -13.42 1.80 -9.70
CA LEU A 363 -14.04 0.56 -10.18
C LEU A 363 -15.27 0.86 -11.03
N VAL A 364 -16.17 1.72 -10.59
CA VAL A 364 -17.35 2.14 -11.38
C VAL A 364 -16.91 2.73 -12.72
N GLY A 365 -15.89 3.59 -12.72
CA GLY A 365 -15.29 4.13 -13.94
C GLY A 365 -14.83 3.04 -14.92
N VAL A 366 -14.11 2.02 -14.43
CA VAL A 366 -13.70 0.86 -15.24
C VAL A 366 -14.90 0.07 -15.76
N LEU A 367 -15.92 -0.12 -14.94
CA LEU A 367 -17.12 -0.88 -15.30
C LEU A 367 -17.95 -0.18 -16.39
N GLU A 368 -18.00 1.15 -16.37
CA GLU A 368 -18.77 1.97 -17.32
C GLU A 368 -18.01 2.23 -18.62
N HIS A 369 -16.71 2.53 -18.55
CA HIS A 369 -15.96 3.08 -19.67
C HIS A 369 -14.99 2.08 -20.32
N GLU A 370 -14.68 0.95 -19.67
CA GLU A 370 -13.70 -0.02 -20.16
C GLU A 370 -14.31 -1.43 -20.28
N PRO A 371 -15.07 -1.73 -21.35
CA PRO A 371 -15.79 -2.99 -21.54
C PRO A 371 -14.88 -4.20 -21.77
N ASP A 372 -13.64 -3.98 -22.19
CA ASP A 372 -12.61 -5.00 -22.42
C ASP A 372 -11.99 -5.54 -21.12
N LYS A 373 -12.08 -4.79 -20.01
CA LYS A 373 -11.57 -5.21 -18.69
C LYS A 373 -12.56 -6.16 -18.02
N LYS A 374 -12.34 -7.47 -18.12
CA LYS A 374 -13.25 -8.49 -17.58
C LYS A 374 -12.79 -9.02 -16.24
N ASN A 375 -11.49 -9.14 -16.02
CA ASN A 375 -10.90 -9.69 -14.82
C ASN A 375 -10.16 -8.58 -14.05
N ILE A 376 -10.82 -8.01 -13.06
CA ILE A 376 -10.38 -6.82 -12.33
C ILE A 376 -9.84 -7.24 -10.96
N GLY A 377 -8.65 -6.76 -10.58
CA GLY A 377 -8.10 -6.94 -9.24
C GLY A 377 -8.22 -5.67 -8.40
N ILE A 378 -8.51 -5.81 -7.12
CA ILE A 378 -8.44 -4.74 -6.11
C ILE A 378 -7.55 -5.26 -4.97
N ILE A 379 -6.49 -4.54 -4.60
CA ILE A 379 -5.61 -4.92 -3.47
C ILE A 379 -5.54 -3.81 -2.43
N TYR A 380 -6.01 -4.12 -1.22
CA TYR A 380 -6.01 -3.25 -0.05
C TYR A 380 -5.67 -4.05 1.22
N GLY A 381 -5.29 -3.35 2.29
CA GLY A 381 -5.09 -3.92 3.61
C GLY A 381 -6.32 -4.65 4.13
N ALA A 382 -6.14 -5.70 4.93
CA ALA A 382 -7.24 -6.53 5.44
C ALA A 382 -8.37 -5.74 6.13
N GLY A 383 -8.03 -4.69 6.88
CA GLY A 383 -9.01 -3.84 7.56
C GLY A 383 -9.94 -3.06 6.64
N HIS A 384 -9.59 -2.88 5.36
CA HIS A 384 -10.45 -2.21 4.38
C HIS A 384 -11.52 -3.13 3.78
N MET A 385 -11.30 -4.44 3.83
CA MET A 385 -12.09 -5.41 3.08
C MET A 385 -13.56 -5.51 3.51
N PRO A 386 -13.94 -5.40 4.81
CA PRO A 386 -15.35 -5.43 5.20
C PRO A 386 -16.20 -4.33 4.55
N ASP A 387 -15.72 -3.08 4.56
CA ASP A 387 -16.43 -1.96 3.93
C ASP A 387 -16.43 -2.08 2.39
N LEU A 388 -15.33 -2.53 1.78
CA LEU A 388 -15.30 -2.81 0.33
C LEU A 388 -16.32 -3.88 -0.07
N GLU A 389 -16.47 -4.94 0.72
CA GLU A 389 -17.44 -5.99 0.47
C GLU A 389 -18.88 -5.47 0.51
N GLU A 390 -19.21 -4.63 1.50
CA GLU A 390 -20.53 -3.99 1.59
C GLU A 390 -20.81 -3.11 0.36
N ARG A 391 -19.82 -2.32 -0.08
CA ARG A 391 -19.94 -1.47 -1.28
C ARG A 391 -20.07 -2.28 -2.56
N MET A 392 -19.34 -3.39 -2.68
CA MET A 392 -19.48 -4.32 -3.80
C MET A 392 -20.89 -4.91 -3.86
N ALA A 393 -21.49 -5.27 -2.73
CA ALA A 393 -22.86 -5.76 -2.67
C ALA A 393 -23.89 -4.71 -3.15
N VAL A 394 -23.70 -3.43 -2.80
CA VAL A 394 -24.52 -2.32 -3.31
C VAL A 394 -24.43 -2.19 -4.84
N LEU A 395 -23.25 -2.46 -5.43
CA LEU A 395 -23.03 -2.53 -6.89
C LEU A 395 -23.57 -3.82 -7.55
N GLY A 396 -24.32 -4.64 -6.81
CA GLY A 396 -24.93 -5.88 -7.28
C GLY A 396 -23.97 -7.07 -7.40
N PHE A 397 -22.75 -6.95 -6.87
CA PHE A 397 -21.81 -8.05 -6.88
C PHE A 397 -22.09 -9.04 -5.74
N THR A 398 -21.95 -10.33 -6.04
CA THR A 398 -22.06 -11.43 -5.09
C THR A 398 -20.79 -12.26 -5.10
N GLU A 399 -20.37 -12.71 -3.93
CA GLU A 399 -19.20 -13.59 -3.80
C GLU A 399 -19.39 -14.88 -4.62
N ASN A 400 -18.35 -15.26 -5.36
CA ASN A 400 -18.32 -16.44 -6.19
C ASN A 400 -17.32 -17.50 -5.67
N SER A 401 -16.14 -17.09 -5.20
CA SER A 401 -15.13 -18.02 -4.69
C SER A 401 -14.13 -17.35 -3.74
N VAL A 402 -13.43 -18.14 -2.93
CA VAL A 402 -12.33 -17.67 -2.08
C VAL A 402 -11.05 -18.46 -2.31
N VAL A 403 -9.92 -17.76 -2.24
CA VAL A 403 -8.57 -18.32 -2.23
C VAL A 403 -7.86 -17.84 -0.98
N TRP A 404 -7.28 -18.76 -0.21
CA TRP A 404 -6.48 -18.44 0.97
C TRP A 404 -4.99 -18.47 0.67
N LEU A 405 -4.34 -17.34 0.84
CA LEU A 405 -2.90 -17.18 0.65
C LEU A 405 -2.21 -17.20 2.02
N THR A 406 -1.20 -18.04 2.20
CA THR A 406 -0.38 -18.01 3.43
C THR A 406 0.56 -16.81 3.38
N ALA A 407 0.24 -15.78 4.15
CA ALA A 407 1.03 -14.56 4.27
C ALA A 407 2.26 -14.75 5.15
N ILE A 408 2.12 -15.47 6.26
CA ILE A 408 3.20 -15.78 7.19
C ILE A 408 3.11 -17.25 7.58
N ASP A 409 4.22 -17.98 7.45
CA ASP A 409 4.37 -19.34 7.93
C ASP A 409 5.44 -19.40 9.03
N VAL A 410 5.07 -19.95 10.20
CA VAL A 410 5.93 -20.09 11.37
C VAL A 410 6.01 -21.55 11.78
N ASP A 411 7.24 -22.04 11.87
CA ASP A 411 7.57 -23.36 12.40
C ASP A 411 7.85 -23.22 13.90
N LEU A 412 6.95 -23.75 14.74
CA LEU A 412 7.05 -23.58 16.19
C LEU A 412 8.31 -24.23 16.77
N ASP A 413 8.84 -25.27 16.13
CA ASP A 413 10.05 -25.95 16.62
C ASP A 413 11.29 -25.08 16.46
N ARG A 414 11.28 -24.13 15.52
CA ARG A 414 12.36 -23.15 15.33
C ARG A 414 12.42 -22.08 16.41
N THR A 415 11.40 -21.98 17.25
CA THR A 415 11.41 -21.05 18.40
C THR A 415 12.35 -21.52 19.51
N GLY A 416 12.75 -22.80 19.54
CA GLY A 416 13.58 -23.37 20.59
C GLY A 416 12.86 -23.55 21.94
N LEU A 417 11.57 -23.20 22.03
CA LEU A 417 10.73 -23.44 23.19
C LEU A 417 9.85 -24.70 23.00
N PRO A 418 9.46 -25.39 24.07
CA PRO A 418 8.47 -26.46 24.00
C PRO A 418 7.16 -25.94 23.40
N ARG A 419 6.54 -26.70 22.49
CA ARG A 419 5.26 -26.33 21.85
C ARG A 419 4.17 -25.99 22.87
N SER A 420 4.13 -26.70 24.00
CA SER A 420 3.19 -26.41 25.09
C SER A 420 3.36 -25.01 25.67
N GLN A 421 4.60 -24.55 25.83
CA GLN A 421 4.90 -23.21 26.34
C GLN A 421 4.49 -22.14 25.33
N ILE A 422 4.82 -22.31 24.05
CA ILE A 422 4.40 -21.39 22.98
C ILE A 422 2.89 -21.32 22.88
N ASN A 423 2.20 -22.47 22.91
CA ASN A 423 0.74 -22.50 22.81
C ASN A 423 0.07 -21.85 24.02
N SER A 424 0.62 -21.99 25.23
CA SER A 424 0.17 -21.25 26.41
C SER A 424 0.34 -19.74 26.24
N MET A 425 1.48 -19.29 25.70
CA MET A 425 1.72 -17.86 25.43
C MET A 425 0.74 -17.30 24.39
N ARG A 426 0.48 -18.05 23.32
CA ARG A 426 -0.50 -17.69 22.28
C ARG A 426 -1.93 -17.63 22.83
N ALA A 427 -2.33 -18.58 23.67
CA ALA A 427 -3.62 -18.57 24.34
C ALA A 427 -3.76 -17.34 25.26
N MET A 428 -2.76 -17.08 26.11
CA MET A 428 -2.73 -15.91 26.98
C MET A 428 -2.86 -14.60 26.19
N LEU A 429 -2.16 -14.46 25.06
CA LEU A 429 -2.26 -13.29 24.19
C LEU A 429 -3.68 -13.09 23.65
N ARG A 430 -4.27 -14.14 23.08
CA ARG A 430 -5.66 -14.11 22.57
C ARG A 430 -6.66 -13.73 23.65
N ASP A 431 -6.52 -14.32 24.84
CA ASP A 431 -7.42 -14.03 25.96
C ASP A 431 -7.26 -12.58 26.44
N THR A 432 -6.02 -12.09 26.51
CA THR A 432 -5.72 -10.69 26.89
C THR A 432 -6.34 -9.71 25.89
N VAL A 433 -6.17 -9.93 24.58
CA VAL A 433 -6.76 -9.07 23.54
C VAL A 433 -8.28 -9.06 23.65
N LYS A 434 -8.91 -10.23 23.82
CA LYS A 434 -10.37 -10.35 23.99
C LYS A 434 -10.87 -9.65 25.25
N GLU A 435 -10.16 -9.79 26.37
CA GLU A 435 -10.51 -9.10 27.61
C GLU A 435 -10.41 -7.59 27.48
N GLN A 436 -9.33 -7.08 26.86
CA GLN A 436 -9.18 -5.65 26.58
C GLN A 436 -10.30 -5.14 25.68
N ALA A 437 -10.60 -5.85 24.58
CA ALA A 437 -11.69 -5.49 23.68
C ALA A 437 -13.05 -5.45 24.40
N ARG A 438 -13.34 -6.44 25.25
CA ARG A 438 -14.56 -6.45 26.09
C ARG A 438 -14.60 -5.29 27.08
N ALA A 439 -13.47 -4.97 27.72
CA ALA A 439 -13.38 -3.86 28.64
C ALA A 439 -13.64 -2.51 27.94
N MET A 440 -13.07 -2.31 26.75
CA MET A 440 -13.29 -1.12 25.93
C MET A 440 -14.75 -0.97 25.50
N ARG A 441 -15.38 -2.03 24.98
CA ARG A 441 -16.81 -2.02 24.60
C ARG A 441 -17.70 -1.61 25.79
N ARG A 442 -17.46 -2.18 26.97
CA ARG A 442 -18.19 -1.82 28.20
C ARG A 442 -17.97 -0.37 28.61
N ALA A 443 -16.76 0.16 28.43
CA ALA A 443 -16.45 1.56 28.76
C ALA A 443 -17.16 2.53 27.81
N GLU A 444 -17.26 2.18 26.53
CA GLU A 444 -17.98 2.98 25.54
C GLU A 444 -19.50 2.96 25.75
N GLU A 445 -20.09 1.79 26.01
CA GLU A 445 -21.51 1.67 26.36
C GLU A 445 -21.87 2.53 27.59
N ARG A 446 -20.97 2.63 28.57
CA ARG A 446 -21.13 3.51 29.73
C ARG A 446 -20.99 4.99 29.40
N ARG A 447 -20.23 5.37 28.37
CA ARG A 447 -20.12 6.77 27.90
C ARG A 447 -21.32 7.22 27.07
N ARG A 448 -21.99 6.28 26.39
CA ARG A 448 -23.18 6.55 25.56
C ARG A 448 -24.49 6.62 26.36
N ARG A 449 -24.50 6.10 27.59
CA ARG A 449 -25.60 6.22 28.57
C ARG A 449 -25.38 7.44 29.44
#